data_AF-A0A524INL5-F1
#
_entry.id   AF-A0A524INL5-F1
#
_cell.length_a   1.000
_cell.length_b   1.000
_cell.length_c   1.000
_cell.angle_alpha   90.00
_cell.angle_beta   90.00
_cell.angle_gamma   90.00
#
_symmetry.space_group_name_H-M   'P 1'
#
loop_
_entity.id
_entity.type
_entity.pdbx_description
1 polymer ?
#
loop_
_entity_poly.entity_id
_entity_poly.type
_entity_poly.pdbx_seq_one_letter_code
_entity_poly.pdbx_strand_id
1 'polypeptide(L)'
;MKRDSPFTGGKFSHAQINWIRDTLAWGIKQNKVMLAVMHHGVVEHYNSQKKHFRDYLVRSNVQVARILASGKVPLVFTGHYHAQDIALTKFKNGTYLYDVETGSLVTYPDPLRLVTLESSGKAVISSFNVTEIPSFTAAGRDFADYSKSNVRSGINGIAVATMIKFGMKEPEAAMLAPQITEAFIAHYSGDERFTGKEMLATGGLSFMGGLVVGNRKDLVYGLWQDSEPPDNSLIIDFTSGSWFSP
;
A
#
# COMPACT_ATOMS: atom_id res chain seq x y z
N MET A 1 28.84 -13.89 -15.10
CA MET A 1 27.48 -13.32 -15.18
C MET A 1 27.00 -13.06 -13.76
N LYS A 2 26.87 -11.81 -13.32
CA LYS A 2 26.03 -11.51 -12.14
C LYS A 2 24.62 -11.96 -12.52
N ARG A 3 23.98 -12.82 -11.72
CA ARG A 3 22.54 -13.09 -11.88
C ARG A 3 21.85 -11.73 -11.85
N ASP A 4 21.14 -11.39 -12.91
CA ASP A 4 20.30 -10.20 -12.94
C ASP A 4 19.37 -10.28 -11.73
N SER A 5 19.50 -9.33 -10.81
CA SER A 5 18.61 -9.24 -9.66
C SER A 5 17.17 -9.13 -10.17
N PRO A 6 16.19 -9.74 -9.47
CA PRO A 6 14.80 -9.64 -9.89
C PRO A 6 14.40 -8.16 -9.96
N PHE A 7 13.76 -7.78 -11.06
CA PHE A 7 13.33 -6.41 -11.29
C PHE A 7 12.07 -6.11 -10.47
N THR A 8 12.10 -5.08 -9.63
CA THR A 8 10.99 -4.71 -8.72
C THR A 8 9.77 -4.20 -9.48
N GLY A 9 9.97 -3.36 -10.51
CA GLY A 9 8.90 -2.66 -11.19
C GLY A 9 8.01 -3.52 -12.08
N GLY A 10 6.74 -3.14 -12.22
CA GLY A 10 5.77 -3.76 -13.12
C GLY A 10 5.44 -2.91 -14.34
N LYS A 11 5.20 -3.54 -15.50
CA LYS A 11 4.64 -2.85 -16.68
C LYS A 11 3.82 -3.82 -17.53
N PHE A 12 2.82 -3.28 -18.23
CA PHE A 12 2.15 -3.99 -19.31
C PHE A 12 2.76 -3.61 -20.66
N SER A 13 2.85 -4.59 -21.55
CA SER A 13 3.09 -4.37 -22.98
C SER A 13 1.86 -3.78 -23.67
N HIS A 14 2.05 -3.20 -24.86
CA HIS A 14 0.93 -2.70 -25.67
C HIS A 14 -0.10 -3.80 -25.99
N ALA A 15 0.35 -5.03 -26.26
CA ALA A 15 -0.52 -6.17 -26.51
C ALA A 15 -1.38 -6.53 -25.29
N GLN A 16 -0.80 -6.55 -24.10
CA GLN A 16 -1.54 -6.78 -22.85
C GLN A 16 -2.55 -5.66 -22.58
N ILE A 17 -2.18 -4.40 -22.83
CA ILE A 17 -3.10 -3.26 -22.67
C ILE A 17 -4.28 -3.36 -23.65
N ASN A 18 -4.05 -3.76 -24.90
CA ASN A 18 -5.14 -3.96 -25.86
C ASN A 18 -6.05 -5.13 -25.44
N TRP A 19 -5.46 -6.24 -25.02
CA TRP A 19 -6.21 -7.39 -24.48
C TRP A 19 -7.07 -7.02 -23.27
N ILE A 20 -6.56 -6.19 -22.34
CA ILE A 20 -7.33 -5.67 -21.21
C ILE A 20 -8.55 -4.88 -21.72
N ARG A 21 -8.35 -3.96 -22.68
CA ARG A 21 -9.45 -3.17 -23.24
C ARG A 21 -10.52 -4.04 -23.89
N ASP A 22 -10.11 -5.04 -24.68
CA ASP A 22 -11.03 -5.94 -25.37
C ASP A 22 -11.83 -6.79 -24.36
N THR A 23 -11.18 -7.25 -23.29
CA THR A 23 -11.81 -8.02 -22.23
C THR A 23 -12.83 -7.19 -21.44
N LEU A 24 -12.50 -5.94 -21.13
CA LEU A 24 -13.43 -5.01 -20.47
C LEU A 24 -14.61 -4.67 -21.37
N ALA A 25 -14.38 -4.42 -22.66
CA ALA A 25 -15.44 -4.16 -23.64
C ALA A 25 -16.37 -5.38 -23.80
N TRP A 26 -15.82 -6.59 -23.78
CA TRP A 26 -16.61 -7.82 -23.74
C TRP A 26 -17.46 -7.91 -22.46
N GLY A 27 -16.87 -7.68 -21.29
CA GLY A 27 -17.59 -7.71 -20.00
C GLY A 27 -18.79 -6.77 -19.96
N ILE A 28 -18.61 -5.53 -20.46
CA ILE A 28 -19.69 -4.55 -20.60
C ILE A 28 -20.81 -5.08 -21.52
N LYS A 29 -20.46 -5.64 -22.69
CA LYS A 29 -21.46 -6.20 -23.63
C LYS A 29 -22.23 -7.38 -23.02
N GLN A 30 -21.62 -8.12 -22.10
CA GLN A 30 -22.25 -9.24 -21.39
C GLN A 30 -23.00 -8.80 -20.13
N ASN A 31 -23.09 -7.50 -19.84
CA ASN A 31 -23.68 -6.96 -18.61
C ASN A 31 -23.07 -7.57 -17.33
N LYS A 32 -21.73 -7.75 -17.32
CA LYS A 32 -20.98 -8.28 -16.19
C LYS A 32 -20.23 -7.18 -15.45
N VAL A 33 -20.17 -7.28 -14.13
CA VAL A 33 -19.23 -6.51 -13.31
C VAL A 33 -17.86 -7.18 -13.42
N MET A 34 -16.88 -6.44 -13.92
CA MET A 34 -15.50 -6.91 -14.06
C MET A 34 -14.69 -6.43 -12.86
N LEU A 35 -14.00 -7.36 -12.19
CA LEU A 35 -13.03 -7.06 -11.14
C LEU A 35 -11.62 -7.31 -11.67
N ALA A 36 -10.65 -6.51 -11.26
CA ALA A 36 -9.26 -6.67 -11.67
C ALA A 36 -8.41 -7.22 -10.51
N VAL A 37 -7.38 -7.99 -10.85
CA VAL A 37 -6.36 -8.47 -9.89
C VAL A 37 -5.00 -8.27 -10.55
N MET A 38 -4.07 -7.65 -9.84
CA MET A 38 -2.68 -7.48 -10.28
C MET A 38 -1.73 -7.37 -9.09
N HIS A 39 -0.41 -7.52 -9.31
CA HIS A 39 0.54 -7.49 -8.19
C HIS A 39 0.86 -6.07 -7.72
N HIS A 40 1.30 -5.20 -8.63
CA HIS A 40 1.65 -3.80 -8.34
C HIS A 40 0.41 -2.93 -8.09
N GLY A 41 0.54 -1.85 -7.34
CA GLY A 41 -0.51 -0.83 -7.19
C GLY A 41 -0.78 -0.05 -8.48
N VAL A 42 -1.96 0.54 -8.61
CA VAL A 42 -2.38 1.39 -9.74
C VAL A 42 -2.83 2.79 -9.32
N VAL A 43 -3.20 2.98 -8.05
CA VAL A 43 -3.42 4.28 -7.41
C VAL A 43 -2.30 4.52 -6.39
N GLU A 44 -1.96 5.78 -6.10
CA GLU A 44 -1.07 6.06 -4.96
C GLU A 44 -1.85 5.88 -3.66
N HIS A 45 -1.36 5.05 -2.75
CA HIS A 45 -1.96 4.74 -1.45
C HIS A 45 -1.66 5.81 -0.39
N TYR A 46 -0.63 6.62 -0.62
CA TYR A 46 -0.39 7.81 0.18
C TYR A 46 0.27 8.91 -0.64
N ASN A 47 0.17 10.14 -0.15
CA ASN A 47 0.77 11.28 -0.79
C ASN A 47 2.29 11.10 -0.96
N SER A 48 2.75 11.20 -2.20
CA SER A 48 4.16 11.03 -2.59
C SER A 48 4.67 9.58 -2.66
N GLN A 49 3.81 8.56 -2.64
CA GLN A 49 4.23 7.16 -2.85
C GLN A 49 5.04 7.01 -4.14
N LYS A 50 4.61 7.56 -5.26
CA LYS A 50 5.32 7.49 -6.55
C LYS A 50 6.66 8.20 -6.53
N LYS A 51 6.84 9.24 -5.70
CA LYS A 51 8.12 9.92 -5.54
C LYS A 51 9.14 9.01 -4.87
N HIS A 52 8.72 8.26 -3.85
CA HIS A 52 9.62 7.47 -3.00
C HIS A 52 9.70 5.98 -3.39
N PHE A 53 8.62 5.44 -3.95
CA PHE A 53 8.37 4.03 -4.21
C PHE A 53 7.71 3.81 -5.58
N ARG A 54 8.17 4.53 -6.61
CA ARG A 54 7.64 4.44 -7.99
C ARG A 54 7.48 3.01 -8.51
N ASP A 55 8.45 2.15 -8.21
CA ASP A 55 8.49 0.79 -8.74
C ASP A 55 7.46 -0.12 -8.07
N TYR A 56 6.80 0.33 -7.01
CA TYR A 56 5.69 -0.39 -6.38
C TYR A 56 4.35 -0.16 -7.08
N LEU A 57 4.30 0.84 -7.95
CA LEU A 57 3.17 1.14 -8.81
C LEU A 57 3.46 0.61 -10.21
N VAL A 58 2.43 0.10 -10.90
CA VAL A 58 2.57 -0.30 -12.29
C VAL A 58 3.00 0.92 -13.12
N ARG A 59 3.93 0.72 -14.05
CA ARG A 59 4.34 1.79 -14.96
C ARG A 59 3.13 2.33 -15.70
N SER A 60 3.04 3.66 -15.78
CA SER A 60 1.87 4.38 -16.32
C SER A 60 0.59 4.14 -15.51
N ASN A 61 0.70 3.99 -14.19
CA ASN A 61 -0.40 3.77 -13.23
C ASN A 61 -1.68 4.58 -13.54
N VAL A 62 -1.58 5.91 -13.73
CA VAL A 62 -2.73 6.78 -14.05
C VAL A 62 -3.44 6.37 -15.35
N GLN A 63 -2.70 5.92 -16.37
CA GLN A 63 -3.28 5.45 -17.62
C GLN A 63 -3.99 4.10 -17.41
N VAL A 64 -3.38 3.19 -16.65
CA VAL A 64 -3.98 1.88 -16.33
C VAL A 64 -5.25 2.07 -15.50
N ALA A 65 -5.21 2.90 -14.45
CA ALA A 65 -6.39 3.25 -13.64
C ALA A 65 -7.53 3.80 -14.51
N ARG A 66 -7.21 4.69 -15.47
CA ARG A 66 -8.21 5.24 -16.40
C ARG A 66 -8.82 4.18 -17.32
N ILE A 67 -8.02 3.21 -17.78
CA ILE A 67 -8.52 2.09 -18.61
C ILE A 67 -9.50 1.24 -17.80
N LEU A 68 -9.13 0.87 -16.57
CA LEU A 68 -9.97 0.08 -15.68
C LEU A 68 -11.28 0.81 -15.35
N ALA A 69 -11.20 2.08 -14.93
CA ALA A 69 -12.37 2.90 -14.62
C ALA A 69 -13.29 3.10 -15.85
N SER A 70 -12.72 3.30 -17.04
CA SER A 70 -13.52 3.40 -18.29
C SER A 70 -14.20 2.07 -18.65
N GLY A 71 -13.60 0.95 -18.25
CA GLY A 71 -14.17 -0.39 -18.35
C GLY A 71 -15.21 -0.71 -17.27
N LYS A 72 -15.61 0.27 -16.45
CA LYS A 72 -16.51 0.13 -15.29
C LYS A 72 -16.02 -0.91 -14.27
N VAL A 73 -14.71 -1.06 -14.12
CA VAL A 73 -14.12 -1.87 -13.03
C VAL A 73 -14.24 -1.08 -11.74
N PRO A 74 -15.02 -1.53 -10.73
CA PRO A 74 -15.15 -0.80 -9.49
C PRO A 74 -13.94 -1.03 -8.58
N LEU A 75 -13.39 -2.26 -8.57
CA LEU A 75 -12.30 -2.69 -7.69
C LEU A 75 -11.16 -3.33 -8.49
N VAL A 76 -9.94 -2.98 -8.11
CA VAL A 76 -8.73 -3.75 -8.43
C VAL A 76 -8.08 -4.21 -7.13
N PHE A 77 -7.73 -5.49 -7.06
CA PHE A 77 -7.02 -6.07 -5.93
C PHE A 77 -5.52 -6.07 -6.23
N THR A 78 -4.75 -5.45 -5.35
CA THR A 78 -3.29 -5.28 -5.49
C THR A 78 -2.55 -5.73 -4.23
N GLY A 79 -1.22 -5.67 -4.31
CA GLY A 79 -0.30 -5.96 -3.22
C GLY A 79 1.04 -5.33 -3.52
N HIS A 80 2.13 -6.08 -3.35
CA HIS A 80 3.51 -5.67 -3.65
C HIS A 80 4.11 -4.63 -2.68
N TYR A 81 3.38 -3.60 -2.26
CA TYR A 81 3.86 -2.66 -1.23
C TYR A 81 3.79 -3.22 0.19
N HIS A 82 2.97 -4.25 0.39
CA HIS A 82 2.73 -4.95 1.67
C HIS A 82 1.96 -4.11 2.71
N ALA A 83 1.36 -2.99 2.31
CA ALA A 83 0.46 -2.26 3.19
C ALA A 83 -0.97 -2.79 3.09
N GLN A 84 -1.72 -2.60 4.17
CA GLN A 84 -3.13 -2.91 4.23
C GLN A 84 -3.90 -1.61 4.00
N ASP A 85 -4.18 -1.28 2.75
CA ASP A 85 -4.67 0.06 2.38
C ASP A 85 -5.74 -0.01 1.27
N ILE A 86 -6.65 0.96 1.23
CA ILE A 86 -7.61 1.13 0.13
C ILE A 86 -7.57 2.57 -0.40
N ALA A 87 -7.08 2.73 -1.63
CA ALA A 87 -7.03 4.03 -2.29
C ALA A 87 -8.16 4.22 -3.30
N LEU A 88 -8.79 5.40 -3.32
CA LEU A 88 -9.84 5.76 -4.28
C LEU A 88 -9.37 6.83 -5.26
N THR A 89 -9.52 6.57 -6.56
CA THR A 89 -9.40 7.61 -7.59
C THR A 89 -10.74 7.88 -8.28
N LYS A 90 -11.07 9.15 -8.47
CA LYS A 90 -12.25 9.62 -9.22
C LYS A 90 -11.80 10.46 -10.41
N PHE A 91 -12.36 10.18 -11.59
CA PHE A 91 -12.08 10.90 -12.83
C PHE A 91 -13.17 11.94 -13.12
N LYS A 92 -12.81 12.98 -13.91
CA LYS A 92 -13.72 14.09 -14.25
C LYS A 92 -15.03 13.67 -14.94
N ASN A 93 -15.04 12.51 -15.59
CA ASN A 93 -16.23 11.95 -16.24
C ASN A 93 -17.14 11.16 -15.28
N GLY A 94 -16.88 11.20 -13.97
CA GLY A 94 -17.64 10.50 -12.94
C GLY A 94 -17.25 9.02 -12.75
N THR A 95 -16.34 8.47 -13.58
CA THR A 95 -15.82 7.11 -13.34
C THR A 95 -14.87 7.10 -12.15
N TYR A 96 -14.77 5.96 -11.48
CA TYR A 96 -13.93 5.76 -10.31
C TYR A 96 -13.22 4.41 -10.37
N LEU A 97 -12.24 4.22 -9.50
CA LEU A 97 -11.59 2.95 -9.25
C LEU A 97 -11.09 2.92 -7.80
N TYR A 98 -11.45 1.86 -7.07
CA TYR A 98 -10.82 1.52 -5.79
C TYR A 98 -9.65 0.57 -6.04
N ASP A 99 -8.49 0.92 -5.54
CA ASP A 99 -7.31 0.07 -5.44
C ASP A 99 -7.26 -0.52 -4.03
N VAL A 100 -7.52 -1.82 -3.94
CA VAL A 100 -7.67 -2.56 -2.69
C VAL A 100 -6.38 -3.34 -2.47
N GLU A 101 -5.39 -2.70 -1.84
CA GLU A 101 -4.08 -3.28 -1.57
C GLU A 101 -4.14 -4.12 -0.31
N THR A 102 -3.85 -5.42 -0.43
CA THR A 102 -3.78 -6.30 0.73
C THR A 102 -2.33 -6.48 1.16
N GLY A 103 -2.08 -6.29 2.46
CA GLY A 103 -0.76 -6.47 3.04
C GLY A 103 -0.28 -7.90 2.90
N SER A 104 1.02 -8.10 3.08
CA SER A 104 1.61 -9.43 2.91
C SER A 104 1.36 -10.30 4.12
N LEU A 105 0.89 -11.53 3.91
CA LEU A 105 0.65 -12.53 4.96
C LEU A 105 1.90 -12.91 5.79
N VAL A 106 3.09 -12.44 5.37
CA VAL A 106 4.37 -12.66 6.06
C VAL A 106 5.02 -11.35 6.53
N THR A 107 4.25 -10.26 6.57
CA THR A 107 4.68 -8.96 7.06
C THR A 107 3.63 -8.47 8.05
N TYR A 108 4.03 -8.23 9.30
CA TYR A 108 3.18 -7.66 10.34
C TYR A 108 2.30 -6.51 9.79
N PRO A 109 0.97 -6.55 10.02
CA PRO A 109 0.28 -7.42 10.99
C PRO A 109 -0.18 -8.79 10.45
N ASP A 110 0.41 -9.25 9.34
CA ASP A 110 0.09 -10.52 8.68
C ASP A 110 -1.39 -10.59 8.26
N PRO A 111 -1.86 -9.61 7.46
CA PRO A 111 -3.28 -9.45 7.19
C PRO A 111 -3.81 -10.45 6.16
N LEU A 112 -5.11 -10.69 6.27
CA LEU A 112 -5.97 -11.38 5.32
C LEU A 112 -7.24 -10.56 5.11
N ARG A 113 -7.64 -10.38 3.86
CA ARG A 113 -8.84 -9.61 3.50
C ARG A 113 -9.92 -10.52 2.91
N LEU A 114 -11.12 -10.48 3.49
CA LEU A 114 -12.32 -11.10 2.96
C LEU A 114 -13.14 -10.05 2.21
N VAL A 115 -13.58 -10.38 1.00
CA VAL A 115 -14.46 -9.53 0.20
C VAL A 115 -15.70 -10.31 -0.19
N THR A 116 -16.84 -9.91 0.34
CA THR A 116 -18.14 -10.49 0.01
C THR A 116 -18.81 -9.63 -1.05
N LEU A 117 -19.11 -10.22 -2.21
CA LEU A 117 -19.86 -9.57 -3.28
C LEU A 117 -21.34 -9.89 -3.12
N GLU A 118 -22.15 -8.87 -2.87
CA GLU A 118 -23.58 -9.01 -2.74
C GLU A 118 -24.30 -8.88 -4.09
N SER A 119 -25.42 -9.58 -4.23
CA SER A 119 -26.31 -9.43 -5.40
C SER A 119 -26.92 -8.04 -5.52
N SER A 120 -26.89 -7.25 -4.45
CA SER A 120 -27.27 -5.83 -4.39
C SER A 120 -26.32 -4.92 -5.18
N GLY A 121 -25.17 -5.43 -5.64
CA GLY A 121 -24.12 -4.64 -6.28
C GLY A 121 -23.19 -3.95 -5.28
N LYS A 122 -23.05 -4.52 -4.08
CA LYS A 122 -22.14 -4.03 -3.04
C LYS A 122 -20.98 -5.00 -2.81
N ALA A 123 -19.82 -4.46 -2.44
CA ALA A 123 -18.72 -5.23 -1.86
C ALA A 123 -18.58 -4.89 -0.38
N VAL A 124 -18.66 -5.91 0.47
CA VAL A 124 -18.36 -5.81 1.90
C VAL A 124 -16.95 -6.33 2.12
N ILE A 125 -16.05 -5.43 2.52
CA ILE A 125 -14.64 -5.71 2.77
C ILE A 125 -14.39 -5.76 4.27
N SER A 126 -13.72 -6.80 4.73
CA SER A 126 -13.29 -6.96 6.12
C SER A 126 -11.91 -7.59 6.17
N SER A 127 -11.04 -7.04 7.02
CA SER A 127 -9.66 -7.47 7.16
C SER A 127 -9.42 -8.04 8.56
N PHE A 128 -8.58 -9.07 8.62
CA PHE A 128 -8.23 -9.77 9.86
C PHE A 128 -6.74 -10.09 9.84
N ASN A 129 -6.15 -10.25 11.02
CA ASN A 129 -4.73 -10.52 11.16
C ASN A 129 -4.51 -11.95 11.64
N VAL A 130 -3.49 -12.62 11.10
CA VAL A 130 -3.04 -13.89 11.66
C VAL A 130 -2.25 -13.59 12.93
N THR A 131 -2.87 -13.81 14.10
CA THR A 131 -2.24 -13.54 15.39
C THR A 131 -1.54 -14.76 15.99
N GLU A 132 -1.83 -15.96 15.50
CA GLU A 132 -1.34 -17.22 16.08
C GLU A 132 -0.94 -18.25 15.01
N ILE A 133 0.15 -18.98 15.26
CA ILE A 133 0.59 -20.13 14.47
C ILE A 133 0.85 -21.31 15.41
N PRO A 134 0.33 -22.53 15.15
CA PRO A 134 0.45 -23.66 16.07
C PRO A 134 1.89 -23.97 16.52
N SER A 135 2.88 -23.81 15.65
CA SER A 135 4.30 -24.05 15.98
C SER A 135 4.91 -22.98 16.91
N PHE A 136 4.38 -21.75 16.90
CA PHE A 136 4.75 -20.70 17.86
C PHE A 136 4.09 -20.96 19.20
N THR A 137 2.79 -21.25 19.20
CA THR A 137 2.02 -21.60 20.40
C THR A 137 2.62 -22.82 21.12
N ALA A 138 2.95 -23.88 20.38
CA ALA A 138 3.58 -25.09 20.95
C ALA A 138 4.98 -24.82 21.54
N ALA A 139 5.66 -23.77 21.08
CA ALA A 139 6.95 -23.33 21.59
C ALA A 139 6.84 -22.28 22.71
N GLY A 140 5.63 -21.92 23.15
CA GLY A 140 5.40 -20.89 24.17
C GLY A 140 5.82 -19.49 23.71
N ARG A 141 5.75 -19.20 22.40
CA ARG A 141 6.13 -17.90 21.81
C ARG A 141 4.90 -17.21 21.23
N ASP A 142 4.82 -15.90 21.41
CA ASP A 142 3.81 -15.06 20.76
C ASP A 142 4.20 -14.79 19.29
N PHE A 143 3.33 -15.17 18.35
CA PHE A 143 3.60 -14.99 16.92
C PHE A 143 3.47 -13.53 16.47
N ALA A 144 2.46 -12.80 16.97
CA ALA A 144 2.24 -11.42 16.60
C ALA A 144 3.39 -10.51 17.06
N ASP A 145 3.88 -10.70 18.29
CA ASP A 145 5.05 -9.99 18.82
C ASP A 145 6.33 -10.33 18.05
N TYR A 146 6.51 -11.61 17.68
CA TYR A 146 7.62 -12.02 16.83
C TYR A 146 7.56 -11.34 15.46
N SER A 147 6.41 -11.39 14.78
CA SER A 147 6.23 -10.80 13.45
C SER A 147 6.47 -9.29 13.48
N LYS A 148 5.88 -8.59 14.46
CA LYS A 148 6.09 -7.16 14.69
C LYS A 148 7.56 -6.83 14.90
N SER A 149 8.24 -7.58 15.76
CA SER A 149 9.65 -7.36 16.06
C SER A 149 10.54 -7.59 14.84
N ASN A 150 10.26 -8.63 14.06
CA ASN A 150 10.99 -8.96 12.85
C ASN A 150 10.86 -7.86 11.78
N VAL A 151 9.65 -7.39 11.49
CA VAL A 151 9.41 -6.31 10.53
C VAL A 151 10.01 -4.99 11.02
N ARG A 152 9.83 -4.65 12.30
CA ARG A 152 10.44 -3.44 12.89
C ARG A 152 11.95 -3.44 12.75
N SER A 153 12.61 -4.56 13.07
CA SER A 153 14.06 -4.69 12.94
C SER A 153 14.52 -4.55 11.48
N GLY A 154 13.83 -5.21 10.54
CA GLY A 154 14.14 -5.13 9.11
C GLY A 154 14.02 -3.70 8.56
N ILE A 155 12.91 -3.01 8.84
CA ILE A 155 12.69 -1.64 8.38
C ILE A 155 13.69 -0.69 9.03
N ASN A 156 13.96 -0.84 10.33
CA ASN A 156 14.93 0.01 11.03
C ASN A 156 16.32 -0.10 10.38
N GLY A 157 16.79 -1.32 10.11
CA GLY A 157 18.07 -1.55 9.43
C GLY A 157 18.12 -0.94 8.03
N ILE A 158 17.03 -1.07 7.24
CA ILE A 158 16.92 -0.46 5.92
C ILE A 158 16.93 1.08 6.02
N ALA A 159 16.23 1.65 7.00
CA ALA A 159 16.16 3.09 7.22
C ALA A 159 17.53 3.66 7.58
N VAL A 160 18.26 3.05 8.53
CA VAL A 160 19.63 3.44 8.89
C VAL A 160 20.54 3.39 7.67
N ALA A 161 20.58 2.26 6.96
CA ALA A 161 21.44 2.08 5.79
C ALA A 161 21.12 3.09 4.68
N THR A 162 19.83 3.38 4.46
CA THR A 162 19.36 4.34 3.46
C THR A 162 19.77 5.78 3.82
N MET A 163 19.62 6.18 5.07
CA MET A 163 20.02 7.52 5.52
C MET A 163 21.53 7.72 5.45
N ILE A 164 22.33 6.71 5.84
CA ILE A 164 23.80 6.72 5.70
C ILE A 164 24.20 6.84 4.22
N LYS A 165 23.52 6.13 3.32
CA LYS A 165 23.75 6.23 1.87
C LYS A 165 23.50 7.65 1.34
N PHE A 166 22.63 8.43 1.98
CA PHE A 166 22.40 9.84 1.67
C PHE A 166 23.34 10.81 2.40
N GLY A 167 24.33 10.30 3.14
CA GLY A 167 25.35 11.10 3.81
C GLY A 167 24.99 11.54 5.23
N MET A 168 23.93 10.99 5.83
CA MET A 168 23.64 11.18 7.24
C MET A 168 24.65 10.41 8.11
N LYS A 169 25.04 10.97 9.25
CA LYS A 169 25.92 10.27 10.21
C LYS A 169 25.18 9.14 10.90
N GLU A 170 25.87 8.05 11.21
CA GLU A 170 25.28 6.87 11.86
C GLU A 170 24.51 7.19 13.15
N PRO A 171 24.99 8.01 14.10
CA PRO A 171 24.23 8.32 15.31
C PRO A 171 22.92 9.07 15.03
N GLU A 172 22.90 9.95 14.02
CA GLU A 172 21.70 10.67 13.59
C GLU A 172 20.71 9.71 12.89
N ALA A 173 21.23 8.82 12.05
CA ALA A 173 20.44 7.81 11.37
C ALA A 173 19.81 6.82 12.37
N ALA A 174 20.57 6.36 13.36
CA ALA A 174 20.08 5.47 14.42
C ALA A 174 19.01 6.15 15.30
N MET A 175 19.15 7.46 15.54
CA MET A 175 18.14 8.24 16.29
C MET A 175 16.82 8.38 15.52
N LEU A 176 16.86 8.58 14.19
CA LEU A 176 15.67 8.84 13.37
C LEU A 176 15.00 7.57 12.84
N ALA A 177 15.75 6.48 12.67
CA ALA A 177 15.24 5.25 12.10
C ALA A 177 13.99 4.70 12.82
N PRO A 178 13.87 4.74 14.17
CA PRO A 178 12.65 4.33 14.85
C PRO A 178 11.40 5.09 14.39
N GLN A 179 11.49 6.40 14.15
CA GLN A 179 10.34 7.21 13.69
C GLN A 179 9.89 6.79 12.28
N ILE A 180 10.85 6.47 11.40
CA ILE A 180 10.56 5.92 10.06
C ILE A 180 9.94 4.53 10.21
N THR A 181 10.49 3.68 11.06
CA THR A 181 9.97 2.33 11.32
C THR A 181 8.52 2.35 11.77
N GLU A 182 8.17 3.19 12.75
CA GLU A 182 6.78 3.27 13.23
C GLU A 182 5.82 3.79 12.16
N ALA A 183 6.26 4.72 11.28
CA ALA A 183 5.44 5.19 10.17
C ALA A 183 5.09 4.06 9.19
N PHE A 184 6.06 3.21 8.84
CA PHE A 184 5.78 2.04 7.99
C PHE A 184 4.91 0.99 8.71
N ILE A 185 5.12 0.75 10.01
CA ILE A 185 4.30 -0.21 10.76
C ILE A 185 2.85 0.26 10.87
N ALA A 186 2.63 1.57 11.08
CA ALA A 186 1.30 2.15 11.05
C ALA A 186 0.65 1.91 9.69
N HIS A 187 1.34 2.26 8.61
CA HIS A 187 0.81 2.10 7.26
C HIS A 187 0.59 0.64 6.86
N TYR A 188 1.45 -0.27 7.29
CA TYR A 188 1.22 -1.69 7.05
C TYR A 188 -0.01 -2.24 7.77
N SER A 189 -0.45 -1.58 8.84
CA SER A 189 -1.63 -1.97 9.60
C SER A 189 -2.95 -1.40 9.06
N GLY A 190 -2.87 -0.33 8.25
CA GLY A 190 -4.02 0.46 7.81
C GLY A 190 -4.68 1.27 8.94
N ASP A 191 -5.60 2.16 8.56
CA ASP A 191 -6.36 3.08 9.41
C ASP A 191 -5.44 3.90 10.35
N GLU A 192 -4.38 4.50 9.80
CA GLU A 192 -3.32 5.14 10.58
C GLU A 192 -3.82 6.34 11.37
N ARG A 193 -3.34 6.43 12.62
CA ARG A 193 -3.73 7.50 13.54
C ARG A 193 -2.58 8.47 13.75
N PHE A 194 -2.53 9.50 12.92
CA PHE A 194 -1.55 10.56 13.07
C PHE A 194 -1.91 11.51 14.23
N THR A 195 -1.02 11.64 15.23
CA THR A 195 -1.20 12.59 16.34
C THR A 195 -0.30 13.82 16.23
N GLY A 196 0.60 13.86 15.26
CA GLY A 196 1.53 14.95 14.99
C GLY A 196 2.91 14.79 15.65
N LYS A 197 3.03 13.90 16.64
CA LYS A 197 4.28 13.67 17.39
C LYS A 197 5.21 12.65 16.72
N GLU A 198 4.69 11.93 15.74
CA GLU A 198 5.35 10.83 15.03
C GLU A 198 6.28 11.30 13.90
N MET A 199 6.37 12.61 13.68
CA MET A 199 7.20 13.22 12.64
C MET A 199 8.70 13.14 12.92
N LEU A 200 9.50 13.16 11.85
CA LEU A 200 10.96 13.19 11.95
C LEU A 200 11.45 14.37 12.79
N ALA A 201 12.28 14.08 13.79
CA ALA A 201 12.93 15.10 14.59
C ALA A 201 13.83 15.99 13.71
N THR A 202 13.77 17.31 13.92
CA THR A 202 14.52 18.30 13.12
C THR A 202 15.64 18.99 13.91
N GLY A 203 15.63 18.87 15.24
CA GLY A 203 16.64 19.47 16.13
C GLY A 203 17.89 18.60 16.30
N GLY A 204 19.04 19.25 16.53
CA GLY A 204 20.30 18.56 16.85
C GLY A 204 20.97 17.83 15.69
N LEU A 205 20.53 18.08 14.45
CA LEU A 205 21.06 17.44 13.25
C LEU A 205 22.21 18.23 12.63
N SER A 206 23.16 17.52 12.03
CA SER A 206 24.12 18.09 11.09
C SER A 206 23.42 18.70 9.86
N PHE A 207 24.15 19.52 9.10
CA PHE A 207 23.64 20.07 7.83
C PHE A 207 23.14 18.98 6.87
N MET A 208 23.88 17.88 6.74
CA MET A 208 23.47 16.73 5.93
C MET A 208 22.24 16.04 6.52
N GLY A 209 22.18 15.87 7.85
CA GLY A 209 21.00 15.34 8.52
C GLY A 209 19.74 16.16 8.24
N GLY A 210 19.85 17.49 8.32
CA GLY A 210 18.76 18.41 7.99
C GLY A 210 18.28 18.30 6.54
N LEU A 211 19.20 18.16 5.57
CA LEU A 211 18.84 17.95 4.16
C LEU A 211 18.10 16.62 3.93
N VAL A 212 18.58 15.54 4.55
CA VAL A 212 17.95 14.21 4.44
C VAL A 212 16.55 14.24 5.05
N VAL A 213 16.38 14.81 6.24
CA VAL A 213 15.06 14.98 6.86
C VAL A 213 14.15 15.84 5.98
N GLY A 214 14.65 16.95 5.44
CA GLY A 214 13.91 17.80 4.51
C GLY A 214 13.38 17.07 3.27
N ASN A 215 14.14 16.09 2.76
CA ASN A 215 13.76 15.28 1.60
C ASN A 215 12.82 14.11 1.93
N ARG A 216 12.81 13.64 3.19
CA ARG A 216 12.09 12.42 3.64
C ARG A 216 10.88 12.71 4.52
N LYS A 217 10.69 13.94 4.98
CA LYS A 217 9.55 14.32 5.81
C LYS A 217 8.20 14.01 5.16
N ASP A 218 8.09 14.15 3.84
CA ASP A 218 6.83 13.91 3.12
C ASP A 218 6.54 12.42 2.94
N LEU A 219 7.57 11.57 2.91
CA LEU A 219 7.38 10.12 3.03
C LEU A 219 6.79 9.76 4.40
N VAL A 220 7.44 10.20 5.49
CA VAL A 220 6.98 9.86 6.85
C VAL A 220 5.59 10.45 7.11
N TYR A 221 5.35 11.68 6.68
CA TYR A 221 4.02 12.28 6.76
C TYR A 221 2.98 11.52 5.94
N GLY A 222 3.32 11.15 4.69
CA GLY A 222 2.43 10.39 3.82
C GLY A 222 2.03 9.05 4.42
N LEU A 223 2.97 8.29 4.99
CA LEU A 223 2.71 7.00 5.65
C LEU A 223 1.84 7.11 6.91
N TRP A 224 1.77 8.28 7.54
CA TRP A 224 0.86 8.51 8.67
C TRP A 224 -0.48 9.09 8.23
N GLN A 225 -0.56 9.63 7.02
CA GLN A 225 -1.73 10.29 6.52
C GLN A 225 -2.69 9.28 5.88
N ASP A 226 -3.55 8.72 6.71
CA ASP A 226 -4.71 7.94 6.29
C ASP A 226 -5.64 8.82 5.43
N SER A 227 -5.90 8.39 4.21
CA SER A 227 -6.74 9.08 3.24
C SER A 227 -8.00 8.28 3.00
N GLU A 228 -9.17 8.92 2.97
CA GLU A 228 -10.43 8.22 2.68
C GLU A 228 -10.35 7.36 1.39
N PRO A 229 -10.94 6.15 1.38
CA PRO A 229 -11.75 5.50 2.43
C PRO A 229 -10.94 4.79 3.54
N PRO A 230 -11.59 4.31 4.63
CA PRO A 230 -10.98 3.39 5.59
C PRO A 230 -10.44 2.11 4.94
N ASP A 231 -9.39 1.55 5.53
CA ASP A 231 -8.62 0.46 4.93
C ASP A 231 -9.15 -0.93 5.29
N ASN A 232 -9.51 -1.13 6.56
CA ASN A 232 -9.73 -2.48 7.06
C ASN A 232 -11.16 -2.96 6.89
N SER A 233 -12.14 -2.06 7.00
CA SER A 233 -13.56 -2.39 6.99
C SER A 233 -14.38 -1.34 6.23
N LEU A 234 -14.99 -1.76 5.12
CA LEU A 234 -15.63 -0.86 4.17
C LEU A 234 -16.72 -1.58 3.37
N ILE A 235 -17.84 -0.90 3.14
CA ILE A 235 -18.85 -1.31 2.17
C ILE A 235 -18.78 -0.36 0.97
N ILE A 236 -18.57 -0.89 -0.24
CA ILE A 236 -18.55 -0.11 -1.49
C ILE A 236 -19.81 -0.43 -2.30
N ASP A 237 -20.54 0.60 -2.71
CA ASP A 237 -21.67 0.47 -3.64
C ASP A 237 -21.18 0.68 -5.08
N PHE A 238 -21.30 -0.36 -5.92
CA PHE A 238 -20.79 -0.31 -7.30
C PHE A 238 -21.59 0.64 -8.21
N THR A 239 -22.83 0.98 -7.85
CA THR A 239 -23.69 1.84 -8.65
C THR A 239 -23.28 3.30 -8.50
N SER A 240 -23.12 3.76 -7.26
CA SER A 240 -22.75 5.15 -6.95
C SER A 240 -21.23 5.37 -6.89
N GLY A 241 -20.45 4.31 -6.64
CA GLY A 241 -19.05 4.41 -6.25
C GLY A 241 -18.85 5.02 -4.88
N SER A 242 -19.89 5.13 -4.05
CA SER A 242 -19.79 5.59 -2.67
C SER A 242 -19.37 4.46 -1.75
N TRP A 243 -18.85 4.83 -0.58
CA TRP A 243 -18.44 3.89 0.44
C TRP A 243 -19.06 4.24 1.79
N PHE A 244 -19.15 3.24 2.67
CA PHE A 244 -19.71 3.35 4.02
C PHE A 244 -18.88 2.51 4.98
N SER A 245 -18.64 3.01 6.19
CA SER A 245 -18.18 2.15 7.29
C SER A 245 -19.34 1.26 7.73
N PRO A 246 -19.11 -0.05 7.93
CA PRO A 246 -20.13 -0.98 8.41
C PRO A 246 -20.62 -0.67 9.83
#